data_AF-A0A7Y8RQB9-F1
#
_entry.id   AF-A0A7Y8RQB9-F1
#
_cell.length_a   1.000
_cell.length_b   1.000
_cell.length_c   1.000
_cell.angle_alpha   90.00
_cell.angle_beta   90.00
_cell.angle_gamma   90.00
#
_symmetry.space_group_name_H-M   'P 1'
#
loop_
_entity.id
_entity.type
_entity.pdbx_description
1 polymer ?
#
loop_
_entity_poly.entity_id
_entity_poly.type
_entity_poly.pdbx_seq_one_letter_code
_entity_poly.pdbx_strand_id
1 'polypeptide(L)' 'MIAQIMIAALGVVAIWFSQSKRLKVRRYACLFGMAGQPFWFWSSINAEQWGIVLLSCFYTVAWAKGIKTHWVDHTPDAQH' A
#
# COMPACT_ATOMS: atom_id res chain seq x y z
N MET A 1 -13.12 15.34 -0.88
CA MET A 1 -13.73 14.44 0.12
C MET A 1 -13.64 12.98 -0.30
N ILE A 2 -14.12 12.57 -1.49
CA ILE A 2 -14.05 11.16 -1.93
C ILE A 2 -12.62 10.60 -1.92
N ALA A 3 -11.63 11.35 -2.41
CA ALA A 3 -10.23 10.92 -2.39
C ALA A 3 -9.69 10.68 -0.96
N GLN A 4 -10.03 11.53 0.01
CA GLN A 4 -9.62 11.37 1.41
C GLN A 4 -10.27 10.15 2.06
N ILE A 5 -11.54 9.88 1.76
CA ILE A 5 -12.25 8.68 2.21
C ILE A 5 -11.57 7.43 1.64
N MET A 6 -11.23 7.43 0.36
CA MET A 6 -10.51 6.32 -0.27
C MET A 6 -9.11 6.13 0.31
N ILE A 7 -8.36 7.22 0.54
CA ILE A 7 -7.06 7.18 1.22
C ILE A 7 -7.18 6.55 2.60
N ALA A 8 -8.15 7.00 3.41
CA ALA A 8 -8.35 6.51 4.76
C ALA A 8 -8.77 5.03 4.76
N ALA A 9 -9.76 4.66 3.94
CA ALA A 9 -10.25 3.28 3.87
C ALA A 9 -9.18 2.32 3.37
N LEU A 10 -8.52 2.63 2.24
CA LEU A 10 -7.46 1.79 1.67
C LEU A 10 -6.23 1.74 2.57
N GLY A 11 -5.87 2.85 3.20
CA GLY A 11 -4.75 2.94 4.15
C GLY A 11 -5.00 2.10 5.41
N VAL A 12 -6.17 2.21 6.02
CA VAL A 12 -6.53 1.44 7.22
C VAL A 12 -6.59 -0.05 6.90
N VAL A 13 -7.21 -0.45 5.78
CA VAL A 13 -7.25 -1.85 5.36
C VAL A 13 -5.84 -2.38 5.08
N ALA A 14 -4.98 -1.61 4.41
CA ALA A 14 -3.60 -1.99 4.15
C ALA A 14 -2.82 -2.22 5.45
N ILE A 15 -2.92 -1.32 6.43
CA ILE A 15 -2.26 -1.45 7.74
C ILE A 15 -2.83 -2.64 8.52
N TRP A 16 -4.15 -2.82 8.53
CA TRP A 16 -4.79 -3.93 9.22
C TRP A 16 -4.34 -5.28 8.65
N PHE A 17 -4.28 -5.38 7.32
CA PHE A 17 -3.84 -6.59 6.65
C PHE A 17 -2.34 -6.80 6.85
N SER A 18 -1.51 -5.75 6.85
CA SER A 18 -0.06 -5.90 7.06
C SER A 18 0.28 -6.43 8.45
N GLN A 19 -0.55 -6.11 9.46
CA GLN A 19 -0.39 -6.62 10.83
C GLN A 19 -1.02 -8.00 11.08
N SER A 20 -1.70 -8.57 10.09
CA SER A 20 -2.35 -9.87 10.24
C SER A 20 -1.32 -11.00 10.30
N LYS A 21 -1.43 -11.88 11.31
CA LYS A 21 -0.58 -13.09 11.46
C LYS A 21 -0.73 -14.10 10.31
N ARG A 22 -1.87 -14.05 9.60
CA ARG A 22 -2.17 -14.95 8.48
C ARG A 22 -1.47 -14.44 7.22
N LEU A 23 -0.50 -15.20 6.71
CA LEU A 23 0.24 -14.84 5.50
C LEU A 23 -0.67 -14.60 4.28
N LYS A 24 -1.73 -15.41 4.14
CA LYS A 24 -2.77 -15.25 3.10
C LYS A 24 -3.47 -13.90 3.15
N VAL A 25 -3.61 -13.28 4.32
CA VAL A 25 -4.21 -11.94 4.49
C VAL A 25 -3.15 -10.86 4.31
N ARG A 26 -1.95 -11.07 4.88
CA ARG A 26 -0.83 -10.12 4.82
C ARG A 26 -0.44 -9.73 3.39
N ARG A 27 -0.44 -10.69 2.46
CA ARG A 27 -0.14 -10.42 1.04
C ARG A 27 -1.08 -9.40 0.37
N TYR A 28 -2.32 -9.29 0.83
CA TYR A 28 -3.29 -8.35 0.24
C TYR A 28 -3.04 -6.92 0.70
N ALA A 29 -2.33 -6.71 1.83
CA ALA A 29 -1.97 -5.38 2.33
C ALA A 29 -1.31 -4.53 1.24
N CYS A 30 -0.40 -5.15 0.47
CA CYS A 30 0.34 -4.46 -0.58
C CYS A 30 -0.53 -4.02 -1.76
N LEU A 31 -1.59 -4.76 -2.05
CA LEU A 31 -2.56 -4.40 -3.10
C LEU A 31 -3.40 -3.18 -2.66
N PHE A 32 -3.89 -3.18 -1.43
CA PHE A 32 -4.65 -2.05 -0.89
C PHE A 32 -3.78 -0.79 -0.75
N GLY A 33 -2.55 -0.95 -0.27
CA GLY A 33 -1.59 0.14 -0.15
C GLY A 33 -1.22 0.76 -1.50
N MET A 34 -1.08 -0.06 -2.54
CA MET A 34 -0.83 0.41 -3.92
C MET A 34 -2.07 1.06 -4.54
N ALA A 35 -3.27 0.50 -4.34
CA ALA A 35 -4.52 1.10 -4.79
C ALA A 35 -4.79 2.47 -4.15
N GLY A 36 -4.25 2.72 -2.96
CA GLY A 36 -4.32 4.03 -2.30
C GLY A 36 -3.39 5.10 -2.89
N GLN A 37 -2.30 4.71 -3.57
CA GLN A 37 -1.30 5.67 -4.08
C GLN A 37 -1.86 6.67 -5.10
N PRO A 38 -2.68 6.28 -6.11
CA PRO A 38 -3.29 7.23 -7.04
C PRO A 38 -4.08 8.33 -6.33
N PHE A 39 -4.79 8.00 -5.25
CA PHE A 39 -5.54 8.98 -4.47
C PHE A 39 -4.63 9.91 -3.67
N TRP A 40 -3.56 9.38 -3.09
CA TRP A 40 -2.52 10.19 -2.43
C TRP A 40 -1.86 11.17 -3.41
N PHE A 41 -1.50 10.73 -4.62
CA PHE A 41 -0.96 11.61 -5.66
C PHE A 41 -1.96 12.67 -6.09
N TRP A 42 -3.20 12.28 -6.41
CA TRP A 42 -4.25 13.23 -6.77
C TRP A 42 -4.45 14.29 -5.67
N SER A 43 -4.59 13.86 -4.42
CA SER A 43 -4.87 14.77 -3.30
C SER A 43 -3.67 15.67 -2.98
N SER A 44 -2.45 15.17 -3.05
CA SER A 44 -1.25 15.93 -2.69
C SER A 44 -0.83 16.91 -3.79
N ILE A 45 -0.97 16.54 -5.07
CA ILE A 45 -0.69 17.45 -6.20
C ILE A 45 -1.68 18.62 -6.19
N ASN A 46 -2.98 18.35 -6.02
CA ASN A 46 -3.99 19.42 -5.95
C ASN A 46 -3.84 20.32 -4.72
N ALA A 47 -3.23 19.82 -3.64
CA ALA A 47 -2.95 20.60 -2.44
C ALA A 47 -1.53 21.22 -2.44
N GLU A 48 -0.78 21.09 -3.54
CA GLU A 48 0.61 21.53 -3.68
C GLU A 48 1.56 20.99 -2.59
N GLN A 49 1.24 19.82 -2.04
CA GLN A 49 1.99 19.15 -0.99
C GLN A 49 3.08 18.24 -1.57
N TRP A 50 4.11 18.86 -2.15
CA TRP A 50 5.21 18.15 -2.82
C TRP A 50 5.96 17.16 -1.91
N GLY A 51 6.05 17.44 -0.60
CA GLY A 51 6.60 16.50 0.37
C GLY A 51 5.80 15.19 0.46
N ILE A 52 4.47 15.27 0.36
CA ILE A 52 3.60 14.09 0.33
C ILE A 52 3.69 13.39 -1.02
N VAL A 53 3.76 14.13 -2.14
CA VAL A 53 3.99 13.53 -3.46
C VAL A 53 5.25 12.65 -3.46
N LEU A 54 6.35 13.18 -2.92
CA LEU A 54 7.60 12.43 -2.79
C LEU A 54 7.43 11.20 -1.87
N LEU A 55 6.74 11.35 -0.75
CA LEU A 55 6.46 10.22 0.16
C LEU A 55 5.62 9.14 -0.51
N SER A 56 4.63 9.52 -1.32
CA SER A 56 3.81 8.59 -2.11
C SER A 56 4.65 7.83 -3.14
N CYS A 57 5.67 8.44 -3.74
CA CYS A 57 6.64 7.72 -4.57
C CYS A 57 7.36 6.62 -3.77
N PHE A 58 7.90 6.96 -2.59
CA PHE A 58 8.56 5.97 -1.73
C PHE A 58 7.61 4.86 -1.28
N TYR A 59 6.38 5.20 -0.91
CA TYR A 59 5.36 4.22 -0.53
C TYR A 59 4.98 3.32 -1.71
N THR A 60 4.86 3.87 -2.91
CA THR A 60 4.63 3.09 -4.14
C THR A 60 5.72 2.04 -4.32
N VAL A 61 7.00 2.41 -4.15
CA VAL A 61 8.12 1.47 -4.23
C VAL A 61 8.07 0.42 -3.11
N ALA A 62 7.76 0.82 -1.88
CA ALA A 62 7.65 -0.10 -0.74
C ALA A 62 6.53 -1.13 -0.94
N TRP A 63 5.36 -0.69 -1.41
CA TRP A 63 4.24 -1.59 -1.73
C TRP A 63 4.54 -2.47 -2.94
N ALA A 64 5.21 -1.95 -3.97
CA ALA A 64 5.67 -2.74 -5.12
C ALA A 64 6.64 -3.85 -4.70
N LYS A 65 7.56 -3.56 -3.77
CA LYS A 65 8.43 -4.58 -3.16
C LYS A 65 7.60 -5.64 -2.44
N GLY A 66 6.59 -5.24 -1.66
CA GLY A 66 5.68 -6.16 -0.99
C GLY A 66 4.87 -7.04 -1.97
N ILE A 67 4.41 -6.49 -3.10
CA ILE A 67 3.78 -7.28 -4.16
C ILE A 67 4.77 -8.27 -4.74
N LYS A 68 6.00 -7.85 -5.04
CA LYS A 68 7.02 -8.75 -5.57
C LYS A 68 7.26 -9.92 -4.61
N THR A 69 7.49 -9.64 -3.33
CA THR A 69 7.77 -10.67 -2.31
C THR A 69 6.60 -11.63 -2.08
N HIS A 70 5.35 -11.16 -2.16
CA HIS A 70 4.19 -11.98 -1.81
C HIS A 70 3.45 -12.61 -3.00
N TRP A 71 3.64 -12.08 -4.20
CA TRP A 71 2.90 -12.50 -5.40
C TRP A 71 3.79 -12.93 -6.56
N VAL A 72 4.99 -12.37 -6.69
CA VAL A 72 5.90 -12.66 -7.82
C VAL A 72 6.93 -13.71 -7.42
N ASP A 73 7.58 -13.54 -6.27
CA ASP A 73 8.50 -14.52 -5.74
C ASP A 73 7.69 -15.64 -5.08
N HIS A 74 7.48 -16.73 -5.82
CA HIS A 74 7.08 -18.02 -5.24
C HIS A 74 8.27 -18.65 -4.52
N THR A 75 8.89 -17.92 -3.59
CA THR A 75 9.80 -18.57 -2.65
C THR A 75 8.91 -19.40 -1.74
N PRO A 76 8.99 -20.74 -1.75
CA PRO A 76 8.22 -21.56 -0.84
C PRO A 76 8.54 -21.08 0.57
N ASP A 77 7.52 -20.65 1.31
CA ASP A 77 7.68 -20.32 2.71
C ASP A 77 8.34 -21.51 3.40
N ALA A 78 9.62 -21.38 3.74
CA ALA A 78 10.27 -22.30 4.65
C ALA A 78 9.45 -22.23 5.94
N GLN A 79 8.69 -23.31 6.17
CA GLN A 79 7.88 -23.49 7.35
C GLN A 79 8.76 -23.34 8.58
N HIS A 80 8.50 -22.32 9.39
CA HIS A 80 8.97 -22.22 10.77
C HIS A 80 7.81 -21.76 11.64
#